data_AF-A0A960YH88-F1
#
_entry.id   AF-A0A960YH88-F1
#
_cell.length_a   1.000
_cell.length_b   1.000
_cell.length_c   1.000
_cell.angle_alpha   90.00
_cell.angle_beta   90.00
_cell.angle_gamma   90.00
#
_symmetry.space_group_name_H-M   'P 1'
#
loop_
_entity.id
_entity.type
_entity.pdbx_description
1 polymer ?
#
loop_
_entity_poly.entity_id
_entity_poly.type
_entity_poly.pdbx_seq_one_letter_code
_entity_poly.pdbx_strand_id
1 'polypeptide(L)' 'MAAAECKRVLITGASRGIGRASAEAFAAAGHRVAIHYQRAGDAARELAERLPGGPHPVVQADLADASA' A
#
# COMPACT_ATOMS: atom_id res chain seq x y z
N MET A 1 0.47 -5.77 -26.68
CA MET A 1 0.27 -4.83 -25.55
C MET A 1 1.62 -4.63 -24.89
N ALA A 2 2.11 -3.39 -24.80
CA ALA A 2 3.31 -3.11 -24.02
C ALA A 2 3.03 -3.52 -22.57
N ALA A 3 3.93 -4.31 -21.96
CA ALA A 3 3.87 -4.54 -20.53
C ALA A 3 3.93 -3.17 -19.85
N ALA A 4 2.90 -2.80 -19.10
CA ALA A 4 2.92 -1.57 -18.33
C ALA A 4 4.13 -1.63 -17.38
N GLU A 5 4.93 -0.56 -17.37
CA GLU A 5 6.12 -0.48 -16.53
C GLU A 5 5.74 -0.67 -15.05
N CYS A 6 6.43 -1.58 -14.35
CA CYS A 6 6.25 -1.79 -12.92
C CYS A 6 6.76 -0.55 -12.15
N LYS A 7 5.84 0.24 -11.60
CA LYS A 7 6.13 1.42 -10.78
C LYS A 7 6.02 1.13 -9.28
N ARG A 8 6.61 2.03 -8.48
CA ARG A 8 6.50 2.05 -7.02
C ARG A 8 5.45 3.09 -6.61
N VAL A 9 4.50 2.71 -5.77
CA VAL A 9 3.35 3.55 -5.38
C VAL A 9 3.26 3.63 -3.86
N LEU A 10 3.21 4.83 -3.29
CA LEU A 10 2.92 5.02 -1.86
C LEU A 10 1.45 5.39 -1.69
N ILE A 11 0.73 4.68 -0.83
CA ILE A 11 -0.66 4.98 -0.52
C ILE A 11 -0.81 5.23 0.97
N THR A 12 -1.22 6.44 1.32
CA THR A 12 -1.47 6.86 2.69
C THR A 12 -2.85 6.42 3.16
N GLY A 13 -2.97 5.92 4.40
CA GLY A 13 -4.25 5.45 4.91
C GLY A 13 -4.73 4.16 4.22
N ALA A 14 -3.80 3.38 3.68
CA ALA A 14 -4.08 2.21 2.84
C ALA A 14 -4.73 1.04 3.60
N SER A 15 -4.73 1.07 4.93
CA SER A 15 -5.30 0.00 5.75
C SER A 15 -6.76 -0.34 5.43
N ARG A 16 -7.60 0.61 4.96
CA ARG A 16 -9.06 0.47 4.80
C ARG A 16 -9.63 1.39 3.71
N GLY A 17 -10.92 1.21 3.41
CA GLY A 17 -11.69 2.11 2.54
C GLY A 17 -11.08 2.31 1.16
N ILE A 18 -11.06 3.56 0.70
CA ILE A 18 -10.52 3.93 -0.62
C ILE A 18 -9.03 3.57 -0.72
N GLY A 19 -8.25 3.82 0.33
CA GLY A 19 -6.81 3.51 0.33
C GLY A 19 -6.53 2.02 0.11
N ARG A 20 -7.33 1.14 0.73
CA ARG A 20 -7.25 -0.31 0.50
C ARG A 20 -7.59 -0.67 -0.94
N ALA A 21 -8.70 -0.16 -1.46
CA ALA A 21 -9.13 -0.42 -2.83
C ALA A 21 -8.09 0.07 -3.87
N SER A 22 -7.47 1.22 -3.64
CA SER A 22 -6.39 1.72 -4.49
C SER A 22 -5.16 0.80 -4.44
N ALA A 23 -4.76 0.33 -3.26
CA ALA A 23 -3.63 -0.59 -3.12
C ALA A 23 -3.86 -1.91 -3.86
N GLU A 24 -5.07 -2.47 -3.74
CA GLU A 24 -5.49 -3.66 -4.48
C GLU A 24 -5.43 -3.44 -6.00
N ALA A 25 -5.94 -2.31 -6.49
CA ALA A 25 -5.92 -1.98 -7.91
C ALA A 25 -4.49 -1.82 -8.47
N PHE A 26 -3.60 -1.11 -7.77
CA PHE A 26 -2.22 -0.94 -8.22
C PHE A 26 -1.42 -2.24 -8.17
N ALA A 27 -1.59 -3.06 -7.13
CA ALA A 27 -0.95 -4.37 -7.05
C ALA A 27 -1.44 -5.32 -8.15
N ALA A 28 -2.75 -5.35 -8.42
CA ALA A 28 -3.32 -6.13 -9.53
C ALA A 28 -2.80 -5.69 -10.90
N ALA A 29 -2.46 -4.42 -11.06
CA ALA A 29 -1.80 -3.88 -12.26
C ALA A 29 -0.29 -4.17 -12.33
N GLY A 30 0.27 -4.92 -11.36
CA GLY A 30 1.68 -5.33 -11.34
C GLY A 30 2.62 -4.30 -10.71
N HIS A 31 2.11 -3.32 -9.97
CA HIS A 31 2.92 -2.30 -9.30
C HIS A 31 3.28 -2.70 -7.87
N ARG A 32 4.43 -2.22 -7.38
CA ARG A 32 4.84 -2.42 -5.99
C ARG A 32 4.31 -1.30 -5.11
N VAL A 33 3.36 -1.63 -4.25
CA VAL A 33 2.68 -0.67 -3.35
C VAL A 33 3.32 -0.65 -1.96
N ALA A 34 3.61 0.55 -1.44
CA ALA A 34 3.90 0.81 -0.03
C ALA A 34 2.62 1.21 0.70
N ILE A 35 2.28 0.45 1.74
CA ILE A 35 1.04 0.55 2.50
C ILE A 35 1.31 1.37 3.75
N HIS A 36 0.90 2.64 3.75
CA HIS A 36 1.02 3.49 4.93
C HIS A 36 -0.24 3.41 5.80
N TYR A 37 -0.05 3.36 7.12
CA TYR A 37 -1.11 3.43 8.13
C TYR A 37 -0.67 4.24 9.35
N GLN A 38 -1.64 4.83 10.08
CA GLN A 38 -1.38 5.47 11.37
C GLN A 38 -1.67 4.52 12.54
N ARG A 39 -2.92 4.04 12.65
CA ARG A 39 -3.40 3.23 13.80
C ARG A 39 -3.74 1.77 13.48
N ALA A 40 -4.17 1.48 12.25
CA ALA A 40 -4.71 0.17 11.87
C ALA A 40 -3.63 -0.78 11.31
N GLY A 41 -2.66 -1.16 12.16
CA GLY A 41 -1.51 -1.96 11.75
C GLY A 41 -1.85 -3.36 11.27
N ASP A 42 -2.73 -4.07 11.97
CA ASP A 42 -3.12 -5.43 11.60
C ASP A 42 -3.82 -5.47 10.24
N ALA A 43 -4.74 -4.52 10.00
CA ALA A 43 -5.41 -4.36 8.72
C ALA A 43 -4.45 -3.99 7.57
N ALA A 44 -3.33 -3.31 7.88
CA ALA A 44 -2.30 -2.98 6.90
C ALA A 44 -1.40 -4.18 6.58
N ARG A 45 -1.04 -5.00 7.58
CA ARG A 45 -0.29 -6.25 7.38
C ARG A 45 -1.11 -7.30 6.63
N GLU A 46 -2.37 -7.50 7.02
CA GLU A 46 -3.31 -8.40 6.34
C GLU A 46 -3.46 -8.00 4.86
N LEU A 47 -3.54 -6.70 4.58
CA LEU A 47 -3.55 -6.22 3.19
C LEU A 47 -2.26 -6.59 2.46
N ALA A 48 -1.09 -6.29 3.05
CA ALA A 48 0.21 -6.58 2.43
C ALA A 48 0.41 -8.06 2.08
N GLU A 49 -0.07 -8.97 2.93
CA GLU A 49 -0.02 -10.42 2.72
C GLU A 49 -0.95 -10.90 1.61
N ARG A 50 -2.08 -10.21 1.39
CA ARG A 50 -3.08 -10.57 0.37
C ARG A 50 -2.78 -10.01 -1.02
N LEU A 51 -1.96 -8.98 -1.13
CA LEU A 51 -1.67 -8.34 -2.42
C LEU A 51 -0.73 -9.21 -3.29
N PRO A 52 -1.01 -9.36 -4.59
CA PRO A 52 -0.12 -10.06 -5.52
C PRO A 52 1.10 -9.20 -5.87
N GLY A 53 2.19 -9.83 -6.32
CA GLY A 53 3.37 -9.09 -6.82
C GLY A 53 4.51 -8.90 -5.82
N GLY A 54 4.40 -9.52 -4.63
CA GLY A 54 5.53 -9.65 -3.70
C GLY A 54 5.72 -8.42 -2.81
N PRO A 55 6.65 -8.48 -1.84
CA PRO A 55 6.44 -7.88 -0.53
C PRO A 55 6.20 -6.37 -0.65
N HIS A 56 4.97 -6.01 -0.29
CA HIS A 56 4.49 -4.65 -0.16
C HIS A 56 4.95 -4.12 1.20
N PRO A 57 5.85 -3.12 1.25
CA PRO A 57 6.31 -2.60 2.52
C PRO A 57 5.15 -1.95 3.26
N VAL A 58 5.05 -2.22 4.55
CA VAL A 58 4.08 -1.61 5.45
C VAL A 58 4.81 -0.56 6.28
N VAL A 59 4.31 0.67 6.27
CA VAL A 59 4.93 1.83 6.94
C VAL A 59 3.94 2.42 7.92
N GLN A 60 4.36 2.54 9.17
CA GLN A 60 3.60 3.25 10.19
C GLN A 60 4.15 4.67 10.31
N ALA A 61 3.29 5.67 10.20
CA ALA A 61 3.64 7.06 10.50
C ALA A 61 2.39 7.85 10.90
N ASP A 62 2.58 8.94 11.63
CA ASP A 62 1.59 10.00 11.74
C ASP A 62 1.96 11.11 10.79
N LEU A 63 1.15 11.35 9.76
CA LEU A 63 1.43 12.40 8.76
C LEU A 63 1.24 13.81 9.30
N ALA A 64 0.68 13.97 10.51
CA ALA A 64 0.65 15.25 11.22
C ALA A 64 1.98 15.57 11.92
N ASP A 65 2.88 14.60 12.07
CA ASP A 65 4.21 14.77 12.66
C ASP A 65 5.28 14.80 11.55
N ALA A 66 5.88 15.97 11.33
CA ALA A 66 6.92 16.15 10.32
C ALA A 66 8.27 15.52 10.69
N SER A 67 8.43 15.03 11.93
CA SER A 67 9.64 14.37 12.42
C SER A 67 9.57 12.84 12.42
N ALA A 68 8.40 12.29 12.08
CA ALA A 68 8.15 10.85 12.01
C ALA A 68 8.86 10.14 10.84
#